data_AF-A0A540MVY1-F1
#
_entry.id   AF-A0A540MVY1-F1
#
_cell.length_a   1.000
_cell.length_b   1.000
_cell.length_c   1.000
_cell.angle_alpha   90.00
_cell.angle_beta   90.00
_cell.angle_gamma   90.00
#
_symmetry.space_group_name_H-M   'P 1'
#
loop_
_entity.id
_entity.type
_entity.pdbx_description
1 polymer ?
#
loop_
_entity_poly.entity_id
_entity_poly.type
_entity_poly.pdbx_seq_one_letter_code
_entity_poly.pdbx_strand_id
1 'polypeptide(L)'
;MDKASLASRKKLLRAQLEREILQSLDHPFLPTLYTHFETEKVSCLVMEFYPGGDLHALRQKQPGKHFPEHAAKCDANRWLQTLKRKLPIHSD
;
A
#
# COMPACT_ATOMS: atom_id res chain seq x y z
N MET A 1 0.35 -13.07 -7.16
CA MET A 1 -1.00 -13.61 -6.91
C MET A 1 -1.42 -14.48 -8.07
N ASP A 2 -2.10 -15.60 -7.81
CA ASP A 2 -2.61 -16.50 -8.86
C ASP A 2 -3.81 -15.86 -9.59
N LYS A 3 -3.79 -15.84 -10.93
CA LYS A 3 -4.88 -15.29 -11.75
C LYS A 3 -6.17 -16.07 -11.58
N ALA A 4 -6.13 -17.39 -11.35
CA ALA A 4 -7.34 -18.15 -11.06
C ALA A 4 -7.97 -17.71 -9.72
N SER A 5 -7.14 -17.38 -8.73
CA SER A 5 -7.61 -16.81 -7.45
C SER A 5 -8.18 -15.39 -7.60
N LEU A 6 -7.69 -14.61 -8.57
CA LEU A 6 -8.17 -13.25 -8.89
C LEU A 6 -9.43 -13.25 -9.77
N ALA A 7 -9.70 -14.35 -10.50
CA ALA A 7 -10.87 -14.49 -11.38
C ALA A 7 -12.21 -14.53 -10.62
N SER A 8 -12.18 -14.72 -9.29
CA SER A 8 -13.39 -14.59 -8.46
C SER A 8 -13.96 -13.17 -8.53
N ARG A 9 -15.30 -13.06 -8.56
CA ARG A 9 -16.03 -11.79 -8.77
C ARG A 9 -15.45 -10.67 -7.88
N LYS A 10 -15.01 -9.59 -8.53
CA LYS A 10 -14.41 -8.35 -7.97
C LYS A 10 -12.92 -8.38 -7.59
N LYS A 11 -12.24 -9.53 -7.47
CA LYS A 11 -10.81 -9.54 -7.12
C LYS A 11 -9.91 -9.04 -8.26
N LEU A 12 -10.27 -9.33 -9.50
CA LEU A 12 -9.55 -8.85 -10.68
C LEU A 12 -9.58 -7.31 -10.79
N LEU A 13 -10.78 -6.73 -10.72
CA LEU A 13 -10.97 -5.26 -10.74
C LEU A 13 -10.25 -4.59 -9.57
N ARG A 14 -10.28 -5.20 -8.38
CA ARG A 14 -9.57 -4.69 -7.21
C ARG A 14 -8.05 -4.72 -7.40
N ALA A 15 -7.50 -5.81 -7.90
CA ALA A 15 -6.07 -5.91 -8.17
C ALA A 15 -5.61 -4.90 -9.23
N GLN A 16 -6.46 -4.64 -10.24
CA GLN A 16 -6.19 -3.63 -11.26
C GLN A 16 -6.21 -2.21 -10.67
N LEU A 17 -7.22 -1.88 -9.86
CA LEU A 17 -7.29 -0.60 -9.19
C LEU A 17 -6.13 -0.39 -8.21
N GLU A 18 -5.76 -1.42 -7.44
CA GLU A 18 -4.60 -1.37 -6.54
C GLU A 18 -3.31 -1.05 -7.32
N ARG A 19 -3.12 -1.64 -8.50
CA ARG A 19 -1.98 -1.33 -9.38
C ARG A 19 -2.01 0.12 -9.88
N GLU A 20 -3.16 0.61 -10.36
CA GLU A 20 -3.31 1.99 -10.85
C GLU A 20 -3.06 3.01 -9.73
N ILE A 21 -3.58 2.74 -8.54
CA ILE A 21 -3.31 3.56 -7.35
C ILE A 21 -1.81 3.56 -7.05
N LEU A 22 -1.16 2.40 -6.97
CA LEU A 22 0.27 2.30 -6.69
C LEU A 22 1.15 3.00 -7.74
N GLN A 23 0.76 2.97 -9.01
CA GLN A 23 1.44 3.71 -10.09
C GLN A 23 1.32 5.23 -9.92
N SER A 24 0.20 5.71 -9.39
CA SER A 24 0.00 7.14 -9.12
C SER A 24 0.76 7.63 -7.87
N LEU A 25 1.12 6.73 -6.95
CA LEU A 25 1.68 7.02 -5.62
C LEU A 25 3.21 7.09 -5.60
N ASP A 26 3.83 7.90 -6.46
CA ASP A 26 5.26 8.23 -6.35
C ASP A 26 5.53 9.29 -5.24
N HIS A 27 5.95 8.87 -4.05
CA HIS A 27 6.27 9.77 -2.92
C HIS A 27 7.30 9.14 -1.97
N PRO A 28 8.23 9.92 -1.36
CA PRO A 28 9.30 9.41 -0.49
C PRO A 28 8.87 8.66 0.79
N PHE A 29 7.57 8.49 1.05
CA PHE A 29 7.05 7.76 2.21
C PHE A 29 6.01 6.69 1.83
N LEU A 30 5.84 6.45 0.53
CA LEU A 30 4.99 5.41 -0.01
C LEU A 30 5.86 4.40 -0.74
N PRO A 31 5.55 3.09 -0.64
CA PRO A 31 6.23 2.10 -1.45
C PRO A 31 6.07 2.43 -2.93
N THR A 32 7.20 2.74 -3.56
CA THR A 32 7.23 3.02 -4.99
C THR A 32 7.12 1.70 -5.74
N LEU A 33 6.20 1.63 -6.71
CA LEU A 33 6.10 0.51 -7.63
C LEU A 33 7.13 0.70 -8.75
N TYR A 34 8.16 -0.13 -8.79
CA TYR A 34 9.19 -0.06 -9.84
C TYR A 34 8.70 -0.66 -11.15
N THR A 35 8.09 -1.84 -11.08
CA THR A 35 7.57 -2.54 -12.25
C THR A 35 6.51 -3.55 -11.84
N HIS A 36 5.72 -4.00 -12.80
CA HIS A 36 4.83 -5.14 -12.62
C HIS A 36 4.93 -6.04 -13.84
N PHE A 37 4.71 -7.33 -13.63
CA PHE A 37 4.62 -8.28 -14.74
C PHE A 37 3.48 -9.23 -14.49
N GLU A 38 2.82 -9.56 -15.59
CA GLU A 38 1.74 -10.51 -15.60
C GLU A 38 2.09 -11.65 -16.53
N THR A 39 1.96 -12.87 -16.02
CA THR A 39 2.03 -14.09 -16.80
C THR A 39 0.62 -14.65 -16.95
N GLU A 40 0.47 -15.77 -17.66
CA GLU A 40 -0.81 -16.47 -17.79
C GLU A 40 -1.39 -16.92 -16.44
N LYS A 41 -0.50 -17.21 -15.47
CA LYS A 41 -0.89 -17.80 -14.18
C LYS A 41 -0.76 -16.84 -13.01
N VAL A 42 0.14 -15.84 -13.07
CA VAL A 42 0.37 -14.95 -11.92
C VAL A 42 0.51 -13.49 -12.31
N SER A 43 0.05 -12.61 -11.43
CA SER A 43 0.36 -11.18 -11.44
C SER A 43 1.30 -10.84 -10.28
N CYS A 44 2.38 -10.12 -10.58
CA CYS A 44 3.43 -9.77 -9.63
C CYS A 44 3.72 -8.26 -9.68
N LEU A 45 3.87 -7.66 -8.50
CA LEU A 45 4.22 -6.26 -8.31
C LEU A 45 5.63 -6.19 -7.69
N VAL A 46 6.52 -5.43 -8.29
CA VAL A 46 7.88 -5.19 -7.78
C VAL A 46 7.90 -3.79 -7.19
N MET A 47 8.11 -3.70 -5.88
CA MET A 47 8.06 -2.46 -5.12
C MET A 47 9.24 -2.34 -4.16
N GLU A 48 9.43 -1.13 -3.64
CA GLU A 48 10.42 -0.82 -2.62
C GLU A 48 10.30 -1.73 -1.38
N PHE A 49 11.44 -2.23 -0.92
CA PHE A 49 11.52 -3.06 0.27
C PHE A 49 11.84 -2.20 1.51
N TYR A 50 10.95 -2.24 2.50
CA TYR A 50 11.15 -1.58 3.79
C TYR A 50 11.58 -2.60 4.85
N PRO A 51 12.83 -2.57 5.33
CA PRO A 51 13.27 -3.41 6.43
C PRO A 51 12.57 -2.97 7.72
N GLY A 52 11.66 -3.79 8.22
CA GLY A 52 10.85 -3.45 9.40
C GLY A 52 9.58 -4.31 9.51
N GLY A 53 9.10 -4.83 8.38
CA GLY A 53 7.87 -5.59 8.33
C GLY A 53 6.64 -4.69 8.45
N ASP A 54 5.47 -5.29 8.65
CA ASP A 54 4.23 -4.52 8.76
C ASP A 54 4.07 -3.85 10.14
N LEU A 55 3.28 -2.77 10.16
CA LEU A 55 2.98 -2.02 11.39
C LEU A 55 2.34 -2.89 12.47
N HIS A 56 1.60 -3.94 12.08
CA HIS A 56 0.99 -4.85 13.04
C HIS A 56 2.06 -5.67 13.77
N ALA A 57 3.01 -6.25 13.05
CA ALA A 57 4.13 -7.01 13.59
C ALA A 57 5.02 -6.12 14.47
N LEU A 58 5.28 -4.88 14.03
CA LEU A 58 6.00 -3.89 14.84
C LEU A 58 5.23 -3.54 16.13
N ARG A 59 3.91 -3.40 16.06
CA ARG A 59 3.05 -3.14 17.23
C ARG A 59 3.10 -4.29 18.24
N GLN A 60 3.06 -5.54 17.78
CA GLN A 60 3.10 -6.70 18.68
C GLN A 60 4.42 -6.80 19.47
N LYS A 61 5.50 -6.21 18.95
CA LYS A 61 6.81 -6.15 19.62
C LYS A 61 6.88 -5.04 20.68
N GLN A 62 5.92 -4.11 20.72
CA GLN A 62 5.93 -3.02 21.69
C GLN A 62 5.39 -3.46 23.06
N PRO A 63 5.96 -2.97 24.17
CA PRO A 63 5.37 -3.15 25.49
C PRO A 63 3.97 -2.52 25.51
N GLY A 64 2.95 -3.30 25.87
CA GLY A 64 1.56 -2.85 25.86
C GLY A 64 0.85 -2.92 24.49
N LYS A 65 1.52 -3.42 23.44
CA LYS A 65 0.94 -3.58 22.09
C LYS A 65 0.37 -2.28 21.49
N HIS A 66 0.94 -1.14 21.86
CA HIS A 66 0.56 0.16 21.33
C HIS A 66 1.80 0.97 20.98
N PHE A 67 1.68 1.85 19.97
CA PHE A 67 2.70 2.85 19.72
C PHE A 67 2.46 4.08 20.61
N PRO A 68 3.52 4.79 21.02
CA PRO A 68 3.38 6.11 21.62
C PRO A 68 2.57 7.03 20.69
N GLU A 69 1.72 7.88 21.26
CA GLU A 69 0.83 8.75 20.48
C GLU A 69 1.59 9.63 19.48
N HIS A 70 2.76 10.13 19.86
CA HIS A 70 3.59 10.96 19.00
C HIS A 70 4.03 10.21 17.73
N ALA A 71 4.44 8.94 17.86
CA ALA A 71 4.89 8.12 16.74
C ALA A 71 3.71 7.81 15.80
N ALA A 72 2.56 7.42 16.37
CA ALA A 72 1.35 7.15 15.60
C ALA A 72 0.83 8.40 14.86
N LYS A 73 0.88 9.59 15.48
CA LYS A 73 0.49 10.85 14.85
C LYS A 73 1.43 11.25 13.72
N CYS A 74 2.74 11.13 13.91
CA CYS A 74 3.72 11.46 12.88
C CYS A 74 3.51 10.61 11.62
N ASP A 75 3.35 9.29 11.78
CA ASP A 75 3.09 8.39 10.66
C ASP A 75 1.76 8.72 9.99
N ALA A 76 0.65 8.75 10.74
CA ALA A 76 -0.68 8.99 10.18
C ALA A 76 -0.79 10.34 9.45
N ASN A 77 -0.24 11.42 10.03
CA ASN A 77 -0.27 12.74 9.40
C ASN A 77 0.53 12.76 8.10
N ARG A 78 1.68 12.08 8.06
CA ARG A 78 2.52 12.02 6.85
C ARG A 78 1.81 11.28 5.72
N TRP A 79 1.18 10.14 6.04
CA TRP A 79 0.36 9.37 5.09
C TRP A 79 -0.85 10.18 4.57
N LEU A 80 -1.59 10.84 5.47
CA LEU A 80 -2.75 11.65 5.10
C LEU A 80 -2.39 12.85 4.23
N GLN A 81 -1.28 13.53 4.54
CA GLN A 81 -0.78 14.65 3.74
C GLN A 81 -0.37 14.20 2.34
N THR A 82 0.26 13.04 2.21
CA THR A 82 0.64 12.48 0.91
C THR A 82 -0.58 12.10 0.07
N LEU A 83 -1.58 11.43 0.66
CA LEU A 83 -2.81 11.07 -0.06
C LEU A 83 -3.58 12.29 -0.55
N LYS A 84 -3.72 13.33 0.30
CA LYS A 84 -4.43 14.58 -0.06
C LYS A 84 -3.76 15.35 -1.19
N ARG A 85 -2.45 15.23 -1.37
CA ARG A 85 -1.72 15.90 -2.47
C ARG A 85 -1.87 15.19 -3.82
N LYS A 86 -2.10 13.86 -3.82
CA LYS A 86 -2.08 13.04 -5.04
C LYS A 86 -3.45 12.58 -5.52
N LEU A 87 -4.43 12.48 -4.63
CA LEU A 87 -5.82 12.27 -5.02
C LEU A 87 -6.47 13.65 -5.11
N PRO A 88 -6.69 14.22 -6.32
CA PRO A 88 -7.64 15.31 -6.46
C PRO A 88 -8.99 14.70 -6.09
N ILE A 89 -9.38 14.86 -4.83
CA ILE A 89 -10.77 14.71 -4.45
C ILE A 89 -11.45 15.88 -5.16
N HIS A 90 -11.94 15.66 -6.39
CA HIS A 90 -12.98 16.51 -6.93
C HIS A 90 -14.17 16.32 -5.99
N SER A 91 -14.24 17.17 -4.97
CA SER A 91 -15.45 17.44 -4.24
C SER A 91 -16.34 18.25 -5.16
N ASP A 92 -17.22 17.55 -5.88
CA ASP A 92 -18.56 18.06 -6.17
C ASP A 92 -19.54 17.35 -5.24
#